data_AF-A0A0P7ZW74-F1
#
_entry.id   AF-A0A0P7ZW74-F1
#
_cell.length_a   1.000
_cell.length_b   1.000
_cell.length_c   1.000
_cell.angle_alpha   90.00
_cell.angle_beta   90.00
_cell.angle_gamma   90.00
#
_symmetry.space_group_name_H-M   'P 1'
#
loop_
_entity.id
_entity.type
_entity.pdbx_description
1 polymer ?
#
loop_
_entity_poly.entity_id
_entity_poly.type
_entity_poly.pdbx_seq_one_letter_code
_entity_poly.pdbx_strand_id
1 'polypeptide(L)'
;MKLKITKHTFLKAFPLQSTEQTGIPSALLTVSAGDEFEIKSAAPYEGAPSSGSGDHVYVQLANPPKDSDQLRWFVYGPHAKLEGTEPDNNPQDRIAVRNAGPKISIPGISALVGVDQPIYAGSNFTWAELTKGGSRVPVNATVTGRIVQIARYMDKVREFLGNKPIRVTSGYRDPKSNRNVGGARDSRHMYGDAVDFWVEGMNVVDTFYKLKQYHPNGGLAVGNGFVHLDLRPGAPARWTYRGGPRVDLW
;
A
#
# COMPACT_ATOMS: atom_id res chain seq x y z
N MET A 1 13.62 11.93 21.37
CA MET A 1 14.87 11.93 20.56
C MET A 1 14.85 13.14 19.64
N LYS A 2 15.98 13.51 19.02
CA LYS A 2 16.05 14.58 18.02
C LYS A 2 16.74 14.10 16.74
N LEU A 3 16.31 14.63 15.61
CA LEU A 3 16.96 14.55 14.32
C LEU A 3 17.59 15.89 14.01
N LYS A 4 18.90 15.91 13.75
CA LYS A 4 19.64 17.10 13.35
C LYS A 4 20.12 16.96 11.92
N ILE A 5 19.75 17.90 11.06
CA ILE A 5 20.18 17.94 9.66
C ILE A 5 21.58 18.53 9.59
N THR A 6 22.55 17.76 9.06
CA THR A 6 23.96 18.15 9.00
C THR A 6 24.36 18.73 7.65
N LYS A 7 23.60 18.42 6.59
CA LYS A 7 23.76 18.96 5.24
C LYS A 7 22.39 19.22 4.61
N HIS A 8 22.29 20.25 3.78
CA HIS A 8 21.07 20.56 3.04
C HIS A 8 20.59 19.34 2.25
N THR A 9 19.33 18.94 2.41
CA THR A 9 18.80 17.69 1.86
C THR A 9 17.26 17.71 1.80
N PHE A 10 16.66 16.54 1.55
CA PHE A 10 15.21 16.36 1.53
C PHE A 10 14.79 15.36 2.59
N LEU A 11 13.71 15.69 3.29
CA LEU A 11 12.84 14.70 3.89
C LEU A 11 11.91 14.17 2.80
N LYS A 12 11.82 12.85 2.66
CA LYS A 12 11.12 12.18 1.56
C LYS A 12 9.98 11.32 2.07
N ALA A 13 8.83 11.39 1.42
CA ALA A 13 7.68 10.55 1.76
C ALA A 13 7.93 9.08 1.35
N PHE A 14 8.74 8.85 0.32
CA PHE A 14 9.13 7.53 -0.15
C PHE A 14 10.66 7.32 -0.11
N PRO A 15 11.14 6.08 0.09
CA PRO A 15 12.56 5.76 0.10
C PRO A 15 13.16 5.66 -1.33
N LEU A 16 12.70 6.53 -2.24
CA LEU A 16 13.20 6.65 -3.61
C LEU A 16 14.19 7.81 -3.70
N GLN A 17 14.94 7.93 -4.80
CA GLN A 17 15.74 9.13 -5.03
C GLN A 17 14.85 10.37 -5.13
N SER A 18 15.37 11.54 -4.77
CA SER A 18 14.58 12.79 -4.83
C SER A 18 14.22 13.14 -6.28
N THR A 19 15.09 12.81 -7.24
CA THR A 19 14.86 12.98 -8.68
C THR A 19 13.66 12.20 -9.20
N GLU A 20 13.31 11.09 -8.54
CA GLU A 20 12.16 10.25 -8.89
C GLU A 20 10.84 10.76 -8.28
N GLN A 21 10.89 11.82 -7.46
CA GLN A 21 9.76 12.31 -6.66
C GLN A 21 9.38 13.78 -6.94
N THR A 22 10.07 14.45 -7.87
CA THR A 22 9.90 15.88 -8.20
C THR A 22 8.51 16.26 -8.72
N GLY A 23 7.71 15.28 -9.16
CA GLY A 23 6.33 15.46 -9.64
C GLY A 23 5.23 15.01 -8.67
N ILE A 24 5.58 14.59 -7.45
CA ILE A 24 4.62 14.09 -6.47
C ILE A 24 4.37 15.18 -5.41
N PRO A 25 3.15 15.74 -5.32
CA PRO A 25 2.84 16.76 -4.31
C PRO A 25 3.15 16.27 -2.89
N SER A 26 3.81 17.11 -2.10
CA SER A 26 4.18 16.83 -0.71
C SER A 26 5.10 15.61 -0.50
N ALA A 27 5.73 15.07 -1.55
CA ALA A 27 6.66 13.95 -1.42
C ALA A 27 8.06 14.36 -0.98
N LEU A 28 8.43 15.63 -1.18
CA LEU A 28 9.71 16.19 -0.80
C LEU A 28 9.48 17.41 0.08
N LEU A 29 10.12 17.44 1.22
CA LEU A 29 10.27 18.63 2.05
C LEU A 29 11.75 18.99 2.10
N THR A 30 12.08 20.16 1.57
CA THR A 30 13.45 20.68 1.61
C THR A 30 13.81 21.07 3.04
N VAL A 31 14.97 20.63 3.50
CA VAL A 31 15.50 20.95 4.83
C VAL A 31 16.94 21.42 4.73
N SER A 32 17.31 22.36 5.58
CA SER A 32 18.62 23.02 5.58
C SER A 32 19.54 22.46 6.66
N ALA A 33 20.86 22.58 6.45
CA ALA A 33 21.82 22.25 7.48
C ALA A 33 21.58 23.12 8.73
N GLY A 34 21.48 22.48 9.88
CA GLY A 34 21.14 23.13 11.15
C GLY A 34 19.68 22.93 11.59
N ASP A 35 18.79 22.47 10.71
CA ASP A 35 17.40 22.18 11.08
C ASP A 35 17.34 21.03 12.10
N GLU A 36 16.53 21.21 13.15
CA GLU A 36 16.32 20.22 14.20
C GLU A 36 14.85 19.86 14.31
N PHE A 37 14.58 18.56 14.41
CA PHE A 37 13.23 18.04 14.60
C PHE A 37 13.20 17.12 15.81
N GLU A 38 12.21 17.28 16.67
CA GLU A 38 11.91 16.26 17.68
C GLU A 38 11.38 15.01 16.97
N ILE A 39 11.88 13.84 17.37
CA ILE A 39 11.46 12.56 16.82
C ILE A 39 11.01 11.59 17.92
N LYS A 40 9.94 10.86 17.63
CA LYS A 40 9.41 9.77 18.43
C LYS A 40 10.16 8.46 18.18
N SER A 41 10.61 8.22 16.96
CA SER A 41 11.33 7.01 16.59
C SER A 41 12.19 7.21 15.34
N ALA A 42 13.20 6.36 15.18
CA ALA A 42 13.98 6.22 13.96
C ALA A 42 14.37 4.76 13.73
N ALA A 43 14.54 4.36 12.47
CA ALA A 43 15.00 3.03 12.10
C ALA A 43 15.84 3.08 10.81
N PRO A 44 16.88 2.24 10.68
CA PRO A 44 17.60 2.10 9.41
C PRO A 44 16.65 1.55 8.34
N TYR A 45 16.76 2.05 7.11
CA TYR A 45 16.05 1.51 5.96
C TYR A 45 17.01 0.66 5.13
N GLU A 46 16.91 -0.66 5.28
CA GLU A 46 17.60 -1.62 4.42
C GLU A 46 16.86 -1.69 3.07
N GLY A 47 17.33 -0.89 2.11
CA GLY A 47 16.72 -0.78 0.78
C GLY A 47 16.76 -2.07 -0.04
N ALA A 48 16.11 -2.05 -1.21
CA ALA A 48 16.24 -3.13 -2.19
C ALA A 48 17.68 -3.15 -2.76
N PRO A 49 18.32 -4.33 -2.94
CA PRO A 49 19.77 -4.47 -3.23
C PRO A 49 20.31 -3.73 -4.48
N SER A 50 19.44 -3.24 -5.35
CA SER A 50 19.79 -2.58 -6.62
C SER A 50 19.38 -1.10 -6.72
N SER A 51 18.86 -0.53 -5.65
CA SER A 51 18.55 0.91 -5.58
C SER A 51 19.58 1.57 -4.67
N GLY A 52 20.18 2.69 -5.05
CA GLY A 52 21.12 3.46 -4.20
C GLY A 52 20.45 4.08 -2.97
N SER A 53 19.55 3.36 -2.30
CA SER A 53 18.68 3.76 -1.19
C SER A 53 19.13 3.20 0.16
N GLY A 54 20.19 2.39 0.20
CA GLY A 54 20.66 1.66 1.38
C GLY A 54 21.09 2.50 2.59
N ASP A 55 21.32 3.80 2.42
CA ASP A 55 21.76 4.67 3.52
C ASP A 55 20.65 5.58 4.08
N HIS A 56 19.37 5.30 3.80
CA HIS A 56 18.29 6.13 4.34
C HIS A 56 17.92 5.74 5.76
N VAL A 57 17.59 6.74 6.57
CA VAL A 57 17.03 6.56 7.90
C VAL A 57 15.57 6.96 7.85
N TYR A 58 14.71 6.07 8.31
CA TYR A 58 13.32 6.38 8.56
C TYR A 58 13.21 7.12 9.89
N VAL A 59 12.46 8.23 9.93
CA VAL A 59 12.25 9.05 11.12
C VAL A 59 10.77 9.37 11.30
N GLN A 60 10.27 9.29 12.52
CA GLN A 60 8.97 9.83 12.90
C GLN A 60 9.19 11.08 13.75
N LEU A 61 8.87 12.25 13.20
CA LEU A 61 8.82 13.52 13.91
C LEU A 61 7.71 13.52 14.97
N ALA A 62 7.92 14.27 16.05
CA ALA A 62 6.94 14.46 17.11
C ALA A 62 5.82 15.43 16.69
N ASN A 63 6.16 16.42 15.86
CA ASN A 63 5.26 17.45 15.35
C ASN A 63 5.45 17.62 13.82
N PRO A 64 4.40 18.00 13.08
CA PRO A 64 4.50 18.20 11.63
C PRO A 64 5.43 19.40 11.33
N PRO A 65 6.26 19.33 10.28
CA PRO A 65 7.03 20.47 9.81
C PRO A 65 6.12 21.60 9.33
N LYS A 66 6.65 22.83 9.33
CA LYS A 66 5.92 24.05 8.98
C LYS A 66 5.18 23.97 7.63
N ASP A 67 5.75 23.24 6.67
CA ASP A 67 5.25 23.16 5.29
C ASP A 67 4.70 21.76 4.94
N SER A 68 4.40 20.93 5.94
CA SER A 68 3.83 19.59 5.72
C SER A 68 3.12 19.05 6.94
N ASP A 69 1.91 18.53 6.76
CA ASP A 69 1.16 17.81 7.80
C ASP A 69 1.73 16.39 8.08
N GLN A 70 2.82 16.01 7.39
CA GLN A 70 3.42 14.69 7.53
C GLN A 70 4.40 14.62 8.70
N LEU A 71 4.25 13.57 9.50
CA LEU A 71 5.10 13.30 10.66
C LEU A 71 6.22 12.30 10.38
N ARG A 72 6.21 11.58 9.25
CA ARG A 72 7.09 10.43 9.06
C ARG A 72 7.78 10.52 7.70
N TRP A 73 9.10 10.50 7.73
CA TRP A 73 9.95 10.85 6.60
C TRP A 73 11.12 9.88 6.46
N PHE A 74 11.66 9.79 5.25
CA PHE A 74 12.98 9.24 4.99
C PHE A 74 13.98 10.38 4.82
N VAL A 75 15.13 10.27 5.47
CA VAL A 75 16.25 11.19 5.30
C VAL A 75 17.47 10.40 4.86
N TYR A 76 18.34 11.01 4.04
CA TYR A 76 19.61 10.39 3.70
C TYR A 76 20.51 10.40 4.95
N GLY A 77 20.84 9.22 5.46
CA GLY A 77 21.53 9.01 6.73
C GLY A 77 22.84 9.81 6.84
N PRO A 78 23.70 9.86 5.82
CA PRO A 78 24.92 10.67 5.86
C PRO A 78 24.69 12.19 6.01
N HIS A 79 23.46 12.68 5.82
CA HIS A 79 23.08 14.09 5.96
C HIS A 79 22.31 14.39 7.25
N ALA A 80 22.16 13.42 8.16
CA ALA A 80 21.44 13.62 9.40
C ALA A 80 22.06 12.85 10.58
N LYS A 81 21.88 13.38 11.79
CA LYS A 81 22.35 12.78 13.03
C LYS A 81 21.18 12.60 13.99
N LEU A 82 21.07 11.43 14.63
CA LEU A 82 20.10 11.16 15.69
C LEU A 82 20.72 11.44 17.06
N GLU A 83 19.98 12.11 17.95
CA GLU A 83 20.42 12.46 19.30
C GLU A 83 19.38 12.02 20.36
N GLY A 84 19.85 11.56 21.52
CA GLY A 84 19.00 11.17 22.65
C GLY A 84 18.56 9.69 22.71
N THR A 85 19.38 8.78 22.18
CA THR A 85 19.23 7.31 22.23
C THR A 85 19.90 6.67 23.45
N GLU A 86 20.13 7.44 24.51
CA GLU A 86 20.75 6.92 25.73
C GLU A 86 19.84 5.89 26.43
N PRO A 87 20.40 4.88 27.13
CA PRO A 87 19.66 3.72 27.67
C PRO A 87 18.44 4.03 28.56
N ASP A 88 18.35 5.26 29.11
CA ASP A 88 17.40 5.62 30.17
C ASP A 88 16.24 6.54 29.71
N ASN A 89 15.99 6.66 28.40
CA ASN A 89 14.97 7.60 27.89
C ASN A 89 13.57 6.94 27.73
N ASN A 90 12.58 7.35 28.55
CA ASN A 90 11.22 6.79 28.57
C ASN A 90 10.13 7.84 28.20
N PRO A 91 9.68 7.93 26.93
CA PRO A 91 8.68 8.89 26.51
C PRO A 91 7.23 8.44 26.82
N GLN A 92 6.47 9.27 27.55
CA GLN A 92 5.03 9.08 27.78
C GLN A 92 4.20 9.74 26.66
N ASP A 93 3.38 8.95 25.95
CA ASP A 93 2.52 9.41 24.85
C ASP A 93 1.05 9.61 25.31
N ARG A 94 0.48 10.81 25.15
CA ARG A 94 -0.97 11.02 24.98
C ARG A 94 -1.28 12.25 24.12
N ILE A 95 -1.97 12.08 22.99
CA ILE A 95 -2.89 13.08 22.40
C ILE A 95 -4.08 12.36 21.73
N ALA A 96 -5.30 12.86 21.94
CA ALA A 96 -6.57 12.37 21.42
C ALA A 96 -6.99 13.07 20.11
N VAL A 97 -7.48 12.32 19.11
CA VAL A 97 -8.21 12.86 17.93
C VAL A 97 -9.29 11.87 17.45
N ARG A 98 -10.41 12.43 16.99
CA ARG A 98 -11.74 11.87 16.67
C ARG A 98 -11.77 10.68 15.68
N ASN A 99 -12.83 9.87 15.81
CA ASN A 99 -13.05 8.50 15.31
C ASN A 99 -12.88 8.30 13.79
N ALA A 100 -11.73 7.79 13.36
CA ALA A 100 -11.60 6.88 12.22
C ALA A 100 -11.63 5.45 12.78
N GLY A 101 -12.11 4.45 12.03
CA GLY A 101 -12.08 3.04 12.46
C GLY A 101 -10.67 2.55 12.88
N PRO A 102 -10.52 1.27 13.30
CA PRO A 102 -9.25 0.74 13.81
C PRO A 102 -8.09 1.11 12.88
N LYS A 103 -7.04 1.71 13.43
CA LYS A 103 -5.86 2.07 12.63
C LYS A 103 -4.90 0.89 12.58
N ILE A 104 -4.32 0.64 11.41
CA ILE A 104 -3.38 -0.45 11.18
C ILE A 104 -2.03 0.08 10.70
N SER A 105 -0.97 -0.64 11.05
CA SER A 105 0.35 -0.44 10.47
C SER A 105 0.40 -1.19 9.14
N ILE A 106 0.71 -0.48 8.05
CA ILE A 106 0.88 -1.07 6.73
C ILE A 106 2.35 -0.91 6.33
N PRO A 107 3.11 -1.99 6.11
CA PRO A 107 4.52 -1.87 5.72
C PRO A 107 4.71 -1.03 4.47
N GLY A 108 5.67 -0.10 4.47
CA GLY A 108 5.87 0.83 3.36
C GLY A 108 4.93 2.05 3.35
N ILE A 109 3.92 2.10 4.23
CA ILE A 109 3.21 3.32 4.55
C ILE A 109 3.66 3.75 5.92
N SER A 110 4.22 4.96 5.94
CA SER A 110 4.85 5.45 7.14
C SER A 110 3.82 5.61 8.24
N ALA A 111 2.65 6.24 8.02
CA ALA A 111 1.57 6.47 9.01
C ALA A 111 0.70 5.24 9.35
N LEU A 112 0.12 5.22 10.55
CA LEU A 112 -0.99 4.30 10.82
C LEU A 112 -2.17 4.72 9.94
N VAL A 113 -2.67 3.77 9.17
CA VAL A 113 -3.75 4.01 8.22
C VAL A 113 -5.06 3.60 8.86
N GLY A 114 -6.08 4.46 8.80
CA GLY A 114 -7.42 4.03 9.16
C GLY A 114 -7.88 2.98 8.16
N VAL A 115 -8.45 1.86 8.61
CA VAL A 115 -8.93 0.81 7.70
C VAL A 115 -9.94 1.36 6.68
N ASP A 116 -10.76 2.34 7.07
CA ASP A 116 -11.75 2.96 6.17
C ASP A 116 -11.16 4.02 5.24
N GLN A 117 -9.87 4.31 5.35
CA GLN A 117 -9.20 5.29 4.49
C GLN A 117 -9.02 4.72 3.07
N PRO A 118 -9.19 5.57 2.03
CA PRO A 118 -8.81 5.21 0.67
C PRO A 118 -7.35 4.75 0.58
N ILE A 119 -7.08 3.77 -0.29
CA ILE A 119 -5.72 3.20 -0.48
C ILE A 119 -4.73 4.26 -0.96
N TYR A 120 -5.21 5.20 -1.77
CA TYR A 120 -4.50 6.41 -2.17
C TYR A 120 -5.51 7.54 -2.36
N ALA A 121 -5.04 8.79 -2.44
CA ALA A 121 -5.91 9.95 -2.64
C ALA A 121 -6.78 9.80 -3.90
N GLY A 122 -8.11 9.83 -3.74
CA GLY A 122 -9.07 9.67 -4.82
C GLY A 122 -9.42 8.22 -5.18
N SER A 123 -8.90 7.22 -4.47
CA SER A 123 -9.29 5.82 -4.71
C SER A 123 -10.73 5.55 -4.26
N ASN A 124 -11.46 4.74 -5.03
CA ASN A 124 -12.75 4.19 -4.62
C ASN A 124 -12.61 2.96 -3.71
N PHE A 125 -11.38 2.53 -3.41
CA PHE A 125 -11.10 1.34 -2.60
C PHE A 125 -10.35 1.71 -1.31
N THR A 126 -10.69 1.02 -0.24
CA THR A 126 -10.16 1.27 1.11
C THR A 126 -9.20 0.18 1.58
N TRP A 127 -8.42 0.47 2.61
CA TRP A 127 -7.57 -0.54 3.24
C TRP A 127 -8.39 -1.69 3.83
N ALA A 128 -9.58 -1.44 4.35
CA ALA A 128 -10.49 -2.43 4.90
C ALA A 128 -10.85 -3.49 3.85
N GLU A 129 -11.18 -3.05 2.63
CA GLU A 129 -11.54 -3.94 1.52
C GLU A 129 -10.37 -4.83 1.12
N LEU A 130 -9.16 -4.26 1.01
CA LEU A 130 -8.00 -4.98 0.51
C LEU A 130 -7.25 -5.76 1.60
N THR A 131 -7.47 -5.48 2.88
CA THR A 131 -6.79 -6.13 4.02
C THR A 131 -7.75 -6.86 4.98
N LYS A 132 -9.00 -7.10 4.56
CA LYS A 132 -10.03 -7.76 5.37
C LYS A 132 -10.21 -7.06 6.72
N GLY A 133 -10.60 -5.79 6.67
CA GLY A 133 -10.78 -4.94 7.85
C GLY A 133 -9.51 -4.72 8.67
N GLY A 134 -8.34 -4.86 8.03
CA GLY A 134 -7.04 -4.72 8.70
C GLY A 134 -6.47 -5.99 9.34
N SER A 135 -7.19 -7.11 9.28
CA SER A 135 -6.70 -8.39 9.83
C SER A 135 -5.59 -9.04 8.98
N ARG A 136 -5.48 -8.68 7.70
CA ARG A 136 -4.49 -9.19 6.74
C ARG A 136 -3.52 -8.08 6.37
N VAL A 137 -2.62 -7.76 7.28
CA VAL A 137 -1.60 -6.74 7.04
C VAL A 137 -0.58 -7.28 6.02
N PRO A 138 -0.22 -6.50 4.97
CA PRO A 138 0.82 -6.88 4.01
C PRO A 138 2.12 -7.26 4.71
N VAL A 139 2.78 -8.32 4.27
CA VAL A 139 4.01 -8.80 4.94
C VAL A 139 5.22 -7.88 4.74
N ASN A 140 5.22 -7.03 3.71
CA ASN A 140 6.31 -6.08 3.44
C ASN A 140 5.86 -4.95 2.50
N ALA A 141 6.71 -3.94 2.35
CA ALA A 141 6.45 -2.76 1.52
C ALA A 141 6.25 -3.09 0.04
N THR A 142 6.89 -4.13 -0.48
CA THR A 142 6.72 -4.58 -1.88
C THR A 142 5.28 -5.02 -2.13
N VAL A 143 4.71 -5.81 -1.22
CA VAL A 143 3.31 -6.23 -1.29
C VAL A 143 2.38 -5.02 -1.16
N THR A 144 2.67 -4.08 -0.26
CA THR A 144 1.91 -2.83 -0.15
C THR A 144 1.91 -2.02 -1.45
N GLY A 145 3.07 -1.87 -2.08
CA GLY A 145 3.18 -1.19 -3.37
C GLY A 145 2.32 -1.85 -4.45
N ARG A 146 2.27 -3.19 -4.46
CA ARG A 146 1.40 -3.95 -5.36
C ARG A 146 -0.08 -3.76 -5.04
N ILE A 147 -0.47 -3.66 -3.76
CA ILE A 147 -1.85 -3.35 -3.36
C ILE A 147 -2.28 -1.98 -3.88
N VAL A 148 -1.40 -0.98 -3.78
CA VAL A 148 -1.66 0.35 -4.35
C VAL A 148 -1.81 0.27 -5.88
N GLN A 149 -0.97 -0.51 -6.56
CA GLN A 149 -1.04 -0.69 -8.02
C GLN A 149 -2.35 -1.36 -8.46
N ILE A 150 -2.76 -2.46 -7.81
CA ILE A 150 -4.02 -3.13 -8.15
C ILE A 150 -5.22 -2.25 -7.81
N ALA A 151 -5.19 -1.47 -6.72
CA ALA A 151 -6.26 -0.50 -6.42
C ALA A 151 -6.43 0.54 -7.54
N ARG A 152 -5.32 1.11 -8.05
CA ARG A 152 -5.34 2.02 -9.20
C ARG A 152 -5.89 1.37 -10.46
N TYR A 153 -5.54 0.11 -10.71
CA TYR A 153 -6.07 -0.62 -11.85
C TYR A 153 -7.58 -0.89 -11.69
N MET A 154 -8.02 -1.22 -10.49
CA MET A 154 -9.44 -1.44 -10.18
C MET A 154 -10.27 -0.16 -10.30
N ASP A 155 -9.70 1.02 -10.03
CA ASP A 155 -10.38 2.30 -10.29
C ASP A 155 -10.63 2.49 -11.80
N LYS A 156 -9.68 2.10 -12.66
CA LYS A 156 -9.88 2.11 -14.12
C LYS A 156 -10.89 1.05 -14.59
N VAL A 157 -10.89 -0.12 -13.95
CA VAL A 157 -11.91 -1.16 -14.19
C VAL A 157 -13.30 -0.64 -13.81
N ARG A 158 -13.43 0.04 -12.67
CA ARG A 158 -14.69 0.66 -12.23
C ARG A 158 -15.20 1.66 -13.27
N GLU A 159 -14.32 2.52 -13.77
CA GLU A 159 -14.66 3.47 -14.84
C GLU A 159 -15.12 2.76 -16.11
N PHE A 160 -14.34 1.77 -16.59
CA PHE A 160 -14.66 0.98 -17.78
C PHE A 160 -16.02 0.26 -17.68
N LEU A 161 -16.38 -0.21 -16.48
CA LEU A 161 -17.66 -0.87 -16.22
C LEU A 161 -18.82 0.12 -15.97
N GLY A 162 -18.61 1.41 -16.24
CA GLY A 162 -19.63 2.45 -16.18
C GLY A 162 -19.80 3.09 -14.80
N ASN A 163 -18.72 3.20 -14.03
CA ASN A 163 -18.69 3.80 -12.69
C ASN A 163 -19.65 3.14 -11.67
N LYS A 164 -20.00 1.88 -11.88
CA LYS A 164 -20.83 1.10 -10.96
C LYS A 164 -20.03 0.73 -9.69
N PRO A 165 -20.66 0.66 -8.51
CA PRO A 165 -19.98 0.21 -7.30
C PRO A 165 -19.39 -1.19 -7.45
N ILE A 166 -18.10 -1.33 -7.14
CA ILE A 166 -17.40 -2.61 -7.07
C ILE A 166 -17.29 -3.02 -5.60
N ARG A 167 -17.69 -4.25 -5.28
CA ARG A 167 -17.61 -4.82 -3.94
C ARG A 167 -16.50 -5.86 -3.89
N VAL A 168 -15.44 -5.55 -3.14
CA VAL A 168 -14.31 -6.46 -2.93
C VAL A 168 -14.70 -7.54 -1.92
N THR A 169 -14.60 -8.80 -2.30
CA THR A 169 -14.83 -9.95 -1.40
C THR A 169 -13.51 -10.42 -0.77
N SER A 170 -12.39 -10.26 -1.49
CA SER A 170 -11.06 -10.66 -1.02
C SER A 170 -9.96 -9.87 -1.74
N GLY A 171 -9.16 -9.10 -0.99
CA GLY A 171 -7.91 -8.52 -1.46
C GLY A 171 -6.69 -9.35 -1.05
N TYR A 172 -5.70 -8.71 -0.45
CA TYR A 172 -4.50 -9.35 0.04
C TYR A 172 -4.79 -10.48 1.05
N ARG A 173 -3.96 -11.54 0.99
CA ARG A 173 -3.92 -12.62 1.98
C ARG A 173 -2.49 -12.87 2.42
N ASP A 174 -2.24 -12.82 3.72
CA ASP A 174 -0.99 -13.36 4.26
C ASP A 174 -0.93 -14.89 4.10
N PRO A 175 0.25 -15.53 4.21
CA PRO A 175 0.39 -16.97 4.02
C PRO A 175 -0.50 -17.83 4.91
N LYS A 176 -0.76 -17.40 6.16
CA LYS A 176 -1.63 -18.13 7.09
C LYS A 176 -3.08 -18.03 6.64
N SER A 177 -3.57 -16.82 6.35
CA SER A 177 -4.92 -16.61 5.82
C SER A 177 -5.17 -17.34 4.51
N ASN A 178 -4.17 -17.37 3.60
CA ASN A 178 -4.29 -18.08 2.33
C ASN A 178 -4.42 -19.60 2.53
N ARG A 179 -3.63 -20.20 3.43
CA ARG A 179 -3.75 -21.63 3.76
C ARG A 179 -5.11 -21.97 4.38
N ASN A 180 -5.61 -21.12 5.29
CA ASN A 180 -6.88 -21.35 5.97
C ASN A 180 -8.09 -21.43 5.04
N VAL A 181 -8.04 -20.73 3.90
CA VAL A 181 -9.10 -20.77 2.88
C VAL A 181 -8.84 -21.81 1.78
N GLY A 182 -7.82 -22.67 1.93
CA GLY A 182 -7.42 -23.64 0.92
C GLY A 182 -6.85 -23.00 -0.36
N GLY A 183 -6.29 -21.79 -0.25
CA GLY A 183 -5.74 -21.06 -1.37
C GLY A 183 -4.52 -21.76 -1.99
N ALA A 184 -4.30 -21.52 -3.29
CA ALA A 184 -3.15 -22.07 -4.01
C ALA A 184 -1.82 -21.63 -3.38
N ARG A 185 -0.81 -22.51 -3.45
CA ARG A 185 0.55 -22.26 -2.91
C ARG A 185 1.22 -21.02 -3.51
N ASP A 186 0.87 -20.67 -4.75
CA ASP A 186 1.40 -19.50 -5.45
C ASP A 186 0.28 -18.49 -5.78
N SER A 187 -0.67 -18.31 -4.85
CA SER A 187 -1.80 -17.41 -5.05
C SER A 187 -1.37 -15.96 -5.18
N ARG A 188 -1.88 -15.28 -6.23
CA ARG A 188 -1.63 -13.84 -6.47
C ARG A 188 -2.08 -12.92 -5.35
N HIS A 189 -3.07 -13.32 -4.55
CA HIS A 189 -3.45 -12.56 -3.36
C HIS A 189 -2.34 -12.44 -2.31
N MET A 190 -1.38 -13.39 -2.26
CA MET A 190 -0.22 -13.28 -1.36
C MET A 190 0.86 -12.32 -1.86
N TYR A 191 0.82 -11.97 -3.14
CA TYR A 191 1.72 -10.99 -3.73
C TYR A 191 1.17 -9.57 -3.67
N GLY A 192 -0.10 -9.40 -3.28
CA GLY A 192 -0.76 -8.09 -3.17
C GLY A 192 -1.28 -7.53 -4.48
N ASP A 193 -1.33 -8.33 -5.54
CA ASP A 193 -1.69 -7.89 -6.89
C ASP A 193 -2.95 -8.56 -7.44
N ALA A 194 -3.82 -9.09 -6.56
CA ALA A 194 -5.06 -9.76 -6.93
C ALA A 194 -6.26 -9.30 -6.09
N VAL A 195 -7.42 -9.30 -6.72
CA VAL A 195 -8.71 -8.95 -6.11
C VAL A 195 -9.80 -9.91 -6.59
N ASP A 196 -10.58 -10.42 -5.64
CA ASP A 196 -11.87 -11.07 -5.88
C ASP A 196 -12.96 -10.03 -5.61
N PHE A 197 -13.89 -9.86 -6.55
CA PHE A 197 -14.93 -8.83 -6.46
C PHE A 197 -16.20 -9.18 -7.24
N TRP A 198 -17.25 -8.40 -7.04
CA TRP A 198 -18.41 -8.35 -7.93
C TRP A 198 -18.85 -6.89 -8.11
N VAL A 199 -19.68 -6.64 -9.13
CA VAL A 199 -20.12 -5.28 -9.48
C VAL A 199 -21.62 -5.17 -9.26
N GLU A 200 -22.05 -4.14 -8.55
CA GLU A 200 -23.48 -3.93 -8.26
C GLU A 200 -24.29 -3.81 -9.54
N GLY A 201 -25.35 -4.61 -9.63
CA GLY A 201 -26.23 -4.67 -10.80
C GLY A 201 -25.61 -5.33 -12.03
N MET A 202 -24.53 -6.12 -11.89
CA MET A 202 -23.97 -6.90 -12.99
C MET A 202 -23.80 -8.37 -12.61
N ASN A 203 -24.08 -9.25 -13.57
CA ASN A 203 -23.77 -10.66 -13.45
C ASN A 203 -22.24 -10.88 -13.55
N VAL A 204 -21.71 -11.84 -12.79
CA VAL A 204 -20.26 -12.15 -12.78
C VAL A 204 -19.76 -12.72 -14.11
N VAL A 205 -20.61 -13.42 -14.86
CA VAL A 205 -20.29 -13.92 -16.21
C VAL A 205 -20.19 -12.76 -17.20
N ASP A 206 -21.14 -11.82 -17.17
CA ASP A 206 -21.09 -10.63 -18.03
C ASP A 206 -19.90 -9.75 -17.69
N THR A 207 -19.60 -9.60 -16.39
CA THR A 207 -18.42 -8.89 -15.91
C THR A 207 -17.15 -9.55 -16.42
N PHE A 208 -17.04 -10.88 -16.32
CA PHE A 208 -15.91 -11.65 -16.84
C PHE A 208 -15.72 -11.41 -18.35
N TYR A 209 -16.78 -11.52 -19.16
CA TYR A 209 -16.65 -11.33 -20.61
C TYR A 209 -16.25 -9.91 -21.00
N LYS A 210 -16.79 -8.88 -20.32
CA LYS A 210 -16.35 -7.49 -20.53
C LYS A 210 -14.88 -7.29 -20.19
N LEU A 211 -14.43 -7.88 -19.08
CA LEU A 211 -13.04 -7.77 -18.65
C LEU A 211 -12.07 -8.61 -19.47
N LYS A 212 -12.53 -9.69 -20.11
CA LYS A 212 -11.69 -10.52 -20.99
C LYS A 212 -11.00 -9.71 -22.07
N GLN A 213 -11.70 -8.71 -22.64
CA GLN A 213 -11.16 -7.79 -23.64
C GLN A 213 -10.32 -6.65 -23.02
N TYR A 214 -10.78 -6.09 -21.89
CA TYR A 214 -10.12 -4.96 -21.24
C TYR A 214 -8.82 -5.33 -20.50
N HIS A 215 -8.73 -6.56 -20.02
CA HIS A 215 -7.62 -7.10 -19.24
C HIS A 215 -6.94 -8.26 -20.01
N PRO A 216 -6.26 -7.98 -21.14
CA PRO A 216 -5.73 -9.02 -22.04
C PRO A 216 -4.53 -9.78 -21.45
N ASN A 217 -3.81 -9.18 -20.49
CA ASN A 217 -2.70 -9.79 -19.76
C ASN A 217 -3.08 -9.96 -18.28
N GLY A 218 -2.32 -10.73 -17.50
CA GLY A 218 -2.64 -11.00 -16.11
C GLY A 218 -3.62 -12.17 -15.93
N GLY A 219 -4.12 -12.36 -14.71
CA GLY A 219 -5.07 -13.42 -14.39
C GLY A 219 -6.51 -12.91 -14.39
N LEU A 220 -7.41 -13.66 -15.01
CA LEU A 220 -8.85 -13.39 -14.97
C LEU A 220 -9.60 -14.70 -14.81
N ALA A 221 -10.49 -14.78 -13.82
CA ALA A 221 -11.29 -15.98 -13.58
C ALA A 221 -12.66 -15.65 -13.02
N VAL A 222 -13.57 -16.62 -13.10
CA VAL A 222 -14.91 -16.51 -12.52
C VAL A 222 -15.11 -17.61 -11.49
N GLY A 223 -15.66 -17.24 -10.34
CA GLY A 223 -16.06 -18.14 -9.27
C GLY A 223 -17.54 -18.02 -8.93
N ASN A 224 -17.96 -18.70 -7.87
CA ASN A 224 -19.34 -18.63 -7.42
C ASN A 224 -19.62 -17.27 -6.78
N GLY A 225 -20.24 -16.36 -7.55
CA GLY A 225 -20.62 -15.03 -7.08
C GLY A 225 -19.50 -13.98 -7.08
N PHE A 226 -18.35 -14.25 -7.71
CA PHE A 226 -17.27 -13.26 -7.86
C PHE A 226 -16.47 -13.46 -9.15
N VAL A 227 -15.77 -12.40 -9.56
CA VAL A 227 -14.70 -12.39 -10.55
C VAL A 227 -13.37 -12.19 -9.83
N HIS A 228 -12.36 -12.94 -10.26
CA HIS A 228 -10.98 -12.77 -9.85
C HIS A 228 -10.20 -12.02 -10.93
N LEU A 229 -9.41 -11.03 -10.53
CA LEU A 229 -8.49 -10.30 -11.40
C LEU A 229 -7.13 -10.15 -10.71
N ASP A 230 -6.03 -10.40 -11.43
CA ASP A 230 -4.68 -10.17 -10.93
C ASP A 230 -3.71 -9.62 -11.98
N LEU A 231 -2.68 -8.90 -11.54
CA LEU A 231 -1.67 -8.26 -12.40
C LEU A 231 -0.40 -9.08 -12.57
N ARG A 232 -0.48 -10.42 -12.53
CA ARG A 232 0.72 -11.25 -12.71
C ARG A 232 1.44 -10.91 -14.03
N PRO A 233 2.78 -10.88 -14.03
CA PRO A 233 3.53 -10.68 -15.26
C PRO A 233 3.45 -11.92 -16.16
N GLY A 234 3.67 -11.72 -17.46
CA GLY A 234 3.76 -12.80 -18.45
C GLY A 234 2.45 -13.07 -19.18
N ALA A 235 2.33 -14.29 -19.71
CA ALA A 235 1.18 -14.72 -20.49
C ALA A 235 -0.13 -14.67 -19.67
N PRO A 236 -1.28 -14.40 -20.31
CA PRO A 236 -2.56 -14.40 -19.63
C PRO A 236 -2.84 -15.75 -18.95
N ALA A 237 -3.49 -15.69 -17.79
CA ALA A 237 -4.03 -16.85 -17.10
C ALA A 237 -5.55 -16.74 -17.04
N ARG A 238 -6.26 -17.79 -17.46
CA ARG A 238 -7.73 -17.85 -17.47
C ARG A 238 -8.19 -19.17 -16.86
N TRP A 239 -9.11 -19.11 -15.90
CA TRP A 239 -9.65 -20.31 -15.27
C TRP A 239 -11.06 -20.08 -14.69
N THR A 240 -11.71 -21.15 -14.27
CA THR A 240 -12.92 -21.10 -13.44
C THR A 240 -12.64 -21.73 -12.09
N TYR A 241 -13.23 -21.19 -11.02
CA TYR A 241 -13.16 -21.84 -9.71
C TYR A 241 -14.13 -23.01 -9.64
N ARG A 242 -13.84 -23.99 -8.79
CA ARG A 242 -14.75 -25.11 -8.53
C ARG A 242 -16.11 -24.58 -8.06
N GLY A 243 -17.18 -25.01 -8.71
CA GLY A 243 -18.55 -24.55 -8.43
C GLY A 243 -18.89 -23.17 -9.01
N GLY A 244 -17.97 -22.56 -9.76
CA GLY A 244 -18.24 -21.34 -10.52
C GLY A 244 -18.99 -21.62 -11.84
N PRO A 245 -19.46 -20.55 -12.50
CA PRO A 245 -20.10 -20.64 -13.82
C PRO A 245 -19.17 -21.24 -14.88
N ARG A 246 -19.76 -21.91 -15.88
CA ARG A 246 -19.05 -22.31 -17.10
C ARG A 246 -19.01 -21.12 -18.06
N VAL A 247 -17.81 -20.72 -18.46
CA VAL A 247 -17.57 -19.61 -19.39
C VAL A 247 -16.51 -20.00 -20.41
N ASP A 248 -16.52 -19.35 -21.56
CA ASP A 248 -15.41 -19.45 -22.51
C ASP A 248 -14.22 -18.60 -22.04
N LEU A 249 -13.11 -19.27 -21.77
CA LEU A 249 -11.95 -18.68 -21.13
C LEU A 249 -11.11 -17.81 -22.07
N TRP A 250 -11.19 -18.01 -23.38
CA TRP A 250 -10.26 -17.43 -24.37
C TRP A 250 -10.95 -16.64 -25.46
#